data_AF-I2Q039-F1
#
_entry.id   AF-I2Q039-F1
#
_cell.length_a   1.000
_cell.length_b   1.000
_cell.length_c   1.000
_cell.angle_alpha   90.00
_cell.angle_beta   90.00
_cell.angle_gamma   90.00
#
_symmetry.space_group_name_H-M   'P 1'
#
loop_
_entity.id
_entity.type
_entity.pdbx_description
1 polymer ?
#
loop_
_entity_poly.entity_id
_entity_poly.type
_entity_poly.pdbx_seq_one_letter_code
_entity_poly.pdbx_strand_id
1 'polypeptide(L)'
;MNLIAPESYLVASQAERAAVVNGCGPGGWRVDLIPDHLCGLDISEACNIHDWQYHEGKDRQAADVTLYLNLCIVVLCHGGPLEPLRLGAALVMYRAVRECGARFFGAQR
;
A
#
# COMPACT_ATOMS: atom_id res chain seq x y z
N MET A 1 -11.86 9.71 6.00
CA MET A 1 -10.73 9.65 5.06
C MET A 1 -11.17 8.76 3.91
N ASN A 2 -11.19 9.27 2.68
CA ASN A 2 -11.72 8.54 1.53
C ASN A 2 -10.55 7.99 0.72
N LEU A 3 -10.15 6.75 1.00
CA LEU A 3 -9.16 6.04 0.20
C LEU A 3 -9.80 5.51 -1.08
N ILE A 4 -9.02 5.43 -2.14
CA ILE A 4 -9.38 4.84 -3.41
C ILE A 4 -9.34 3.33 -3.23
N ALA A 5 -10.52 2.72 -3.07
CA ALA A 5 -10.68 1.27 -2.89
C ALA A 5 -11.68 0.72 -3.90
N PRO A 6 -11.52 -0.53 -4.36
CA PRO A 6 -12.53 -1.19 -5.18
C PRO A 6 -13.79 -1.47 -4.34
N GLU A 7 -14.96 -1.45 -4.97
CA GLU A 7 -16.25 -1.68 -4.30
C GLU A 7 -16.28 -3.02 -3.55
N SER A 8 -15.73 -4.06 -4.16
CA SER A 8 -15.54 -5.39 -3.59
C SER A 8 -14.79 -5.38 -2.27
N TYR A 9 -13.76 -4.55 -2.11
CA TYR A 9 -13.05 -4.38 -0.85
C TYR A 9 -13.92 -3.69 0.21
N LEU A 10 -14.72 -2.69 -0.20
CA LEU A 10 -15.58 -1.94 0.71
C LEU A 10 -16.71 -2.80 1.28
N VAL A 11 -17.28 -3.69 0.46
CA VAL A 11 -18.38 -4.59 0.85
C VAL A 11 -17.90 -5.91 1.46
N ALA A 12 -16.63 -6.28 1.26
CA ALA A 12 -16.04 -7.48 1.87
C ALA A 12 -16.13 -7.41 3.40
N SER A 13 -16.49 -8.53 4.01
CA SER A 13 -16.46 -8.71 5.46
C SER A 13 -15.02 -8.63 5.98
N GLN A 14 -14.89 -8.36 7.29
CA GLN A 14 -13.59 -8.34 7.94
C GLN A 14 -12.84 -9.68 7.80
N ALA A 15 -13.57 -10.81 7.81
CA ALA A 15 -13.00 -12.14 7.65
C ALA A 15 -12.45 -12.37 6.23
N GLU A 16 -13.16 -11.90 5.20
CA GLU A 16 -12.70 -11.98 3.81
C GLU A 16 -11.45 -11.12 3.59
N ARG A 17 -11.44 -9.90 4.13
CA ARG A 17 -10.24 -9.04 4.06
C ARG A 17 -9.05 -9.69 4.76
N ALA A 18 -9.24 -10.21 5.97
CA ALA A 18 -8.17 -10.85 6.75
C ALA A 18 -7.57 -12.10 6.07
N ALA A 19 -8.31 -12.75 5.16
CA ALA A 19 -7.80 -13.88 4.39
C ALA A 19 -6.92 -13.47 3.19
N VAL A 20 -6.99 -12.20 2.78
CA VAL A 20 -6.35 -11.68 1.55
C VAL A 20 -5.21 -10.73 1.87
N VAL A 21 -5.38 -9.86 2.88
CA VAL A 21 -4.41 -8.80 3.20
C VAL A 21 -3.22 -9.35 3.99
N ASN A 22 -2.01 -8.96 3.60
CA ASN A 22 -0.74 -9.35 4.22
C ASN A 22 -0.03 -8.16 4.89
N GLY A 23 -0.59 -6.95 4.81
CA GLY A 23 -0.04 -5.73 5.42
C GLY A 23 0.80 -4.91 4.44
N CYS A 24 1.71 -4.06 4.94
CA CYS A 24 2.49 -3.13 4.09
C CYS A 24 3.75 -3.73 3.45
N GLY A 25 3.84 -5.06 3.32
CA GLY A 25 4.99 -5.74 2.73
C GLY A 25 4.74 -7.24 2.50
N PRO A 26 5.71 -7.96 1.90
CA PRO A 26 5.54 -9.35 1.44
C PRO A 26 5.36 -10.41 2.54
N GLY A 27 5.15 -10.01 3.81
CA GLY A 27 5.13 -10.91 4.96
C GLY A 27 6.50 -11.52 5.29
N GLY A 28 6.84 -11.58 6.58
CA GLY A 28 8.04 -12.27 7.10
C GLY A 28 9.21 -11.36 7.51
N TRP A 29 10.32 -11.97 7.91
CA TRP A 29 11.50 -11.30 8.51
C TRP A 29 12.29 -10.37 7.58
N ARG A 30 11.92 -10.26 6.30
CA ARG A 30 12.62 -9.41 5.30
C ARG A 30 11.96 -8.03 5.15
N VAL A 31 11.05 -7.71 6.07
CA VAL A 31 10.21 -6.49 6.16
C VAL A 31 10.98 -5.27 6.69
N ASP A 32 12.22 -5.42 7.15
CA ASP A 32 13.03 -4.35 7.77
C ASP A 32 13.33 -3.14 6.86
N LEU A 33 12.93 -3.15 5.59
CA LEU A 33 13.12 -2.03 4.66
C LEU A 33 11.84 -1.24 4.36
N ILE A 34 10.65 -1.79 4.62
CA ILE A 34 9.37 -1.11 4.35
C ILE A 34 8.64 -0.93 5.68
N PRO A 35 8.74 0.24 6.32
CA PRO A 35 8.07 0.44 7.60
C PRO A 35 6.55 0.48 7.39
N ASP A 36 5.79 -0.31 8.17
CA ASP A 36 4.32 -0.27 8.25
C ASP A 36 3.79 1.10 8.74
N HIS A 37 4.70 2.01 9.10
CA HIS A 37 4.40 3.34 9.60
C HIS A 37 5.27 4.38 8.87
N LEU A 38 4.65 5.33 8.17
CA LEU A 38 5.35 6.50 7.64
C LEU A 38 5.71 7.45 8.78
N CYS A 39 6.85 7.21 9.42
CA CYS A 39 7.30 7.99 10.59
C CYS A 39 6.22 8.04 11.68
N GLY A 40 5.76 6.87 12.11
CA GLY A 40 4.72 6.71 13.14
C GLY A 40 3.28 6.95 12.68
N LEU A 41 3.04 7.21 11.39
CA LEU A 41 1.70 7.30 10.82
C LEU A 41 1.26 5.93 10.26
N ASP A 42 0.16 5.41 10.78
CA ASP A 42 -0.45 4.16 10.32
C ASP A 42 -0.95 4.30 8.87
N ILE A 43 -0.51 3.38 8.02
CA ILE A 43 -0.85 3.29 6.60
C ILE A 43 -1.46 1.93 6.23
N SER A 44 -1.77 1.10 7.23
CA SER A 44 -2.19 -0.30 7.03
C SER A 44 -3.37 -0.42 6.08
N GLU A 45 -4.35 0.49 6.16
CA GLU A 45 -5.53 0.46 5.29
C GLU A 45 -5.18 0.69 3.81
N ALA A 46 -4.20 1.56 3.51
CA ALA A 46 -3.76 1.77 2.13
C ALA A 46 -3.09 0.52 1.55
N CYS A 47 -2.32 -0.19 2.38
CA CYS A 47 -1.67 -1.44 2.02
C CYS A 47 -2.67 -2.59 1.84
N ASN A 48 -3.66 -2.69 2.73
CA ASN A 48 -4.75 -3.68 2.61
C ASN A 48 -5.51 -3.54 1.28
N ILE A 49 -5.80 -2.31 0.86
CA ILE A 49 -6.42 -2.04 -0.44
C ILE A 49 -5.52 -2.49 -1.59
N HIS A 50 -4.20 -2.25 -1.50
CA HIS A 50 -3.23 -2.66 -2.52
C HIS A 50 -3.14 -4.18 -2.66
N ASP A 51 -3.05 -4.90 -1.54
CA ASP A 51 -3.09 -6.36 -1.52
C ASP A 51 -4.37 -6.92 -2.13
N TRP A 52 -5.52 -6.31 -1.80
CA TRP A 52 -6.80 -6.70 -2.38
C TRP A 52 -6.84 -6.50 -3.89
N GLN A 53 -6.36 -5.36 -4.39
CA GLN A 53 -6.28 -5.10 -5.83
C GLN A 53 -5.37 -6.12 -6.54
N TYR A 54 -4.26 -6.53 -5.91
CA TYR A 54 -3.38 -7.59 -6.41
C TYR A 54 -4.09 -8.95 -6.43
N HIS A 55 -4.82 -9.29 -5.37
CA HIS A 55 -5.60 -10.53 -5.28
C HIS A 55 -6.67 -10.63 -6.37
N GLU A 56 -7.34 -9.52 -6.68
CA GLU A 56 -8.32 -9.44 -7.78
C GLU A 56 -7.70 -9.51 -9.18
N GLY A 57 -6.36 -9.52 -9.29
CA GLY A 57 -5.67 -9.52 -10.57
C GLY A 57 -5.81 -8.19 -11.33
N LYS A 58 -5.98 -7.08 -10.62
CA LYS A 58 -5.95 -5.74 -11.24
C LYS A 58 -4.57 -5.50 -11.87
N ASP A 59 -4.53 -4.59 -12.84
CA ASP A 59 -3.26 -4.14 -13.42
C ASP A 59 -2.32 -3.66 -12.31
N ARG A 60 -1.11 -4.24 -12.27
CA ARG A 60 -0.16 -3.99 -11.19
C ARG A 60 0.25 -2.54 -11.12
N GLN A 61 0.48 -1.89 -12.26
CA GLN A 61 0.88 -0.49 -12.28
C GLN A 61 -0.24 0.41 -11.74
N ALA A 62 -1.48 0.14 -12.13
CA ALA A 62 -2.64 0.85 -11.60
C ALA A 62 -2.81 0.64 -10.09
N ALA A 63 -2.61 -0.58 -9.59
CA ALA A 63 -2.64 -0.85 -8.15
C ALA A 63 -1.50 -0.13 -7.40
N ASP A 64 -0.28 -0.14 -7.91
CA ASP A 64 0.86 0.56 -7.30
C ASP A 64 0.66 2.09 -7.28
N VAL A 65 0.07 2.65 -8.34
CA VAL A 65 -0.33 4.07 -8.39
C VAL A 65 -1.44 4.36 -7.37
N THR A 66 -2.41 3.46 -7.22
CA THR A 66 -3.49 3.58 -6.22
C THR A 66 -2.91 3.59 -4.81
N LEU A 67 -1.95 2.70 -4.52
CA LEU A 67 -1.23 2.70 -3.24
C LEU A 67 -0.58 4.05 -2.97
N TYR A 68 0.19 4.59 -3.92
CA TYR A 68 0.84 5.90 -3.76
C TYR A 68 -0.16 7.02 -3.48
N LEU A 69 -1.27 7.09 -4.23
CA LEU A 69 -2.31 8.09 -4.02
C LEU A 69 -2.97 7.94 -2.65
N ASN A 70 -3.24 6.71 -2.20
CA ASN A 70 -3.80 6.45 -0.89
C ASN A 70 -2.83 6.86 0.24
N LEU A 71 -1.53 6.59 0.11
CA LEU A 71 -0.53 7.07 1.07
C LEU A 71 -0.52 8.60 1.14
N CYS A 72 -0.57 9.29 0.00
CA CYS A 72 -0.67 10.75 -0.04
C CYS A 72 -1.94 11.26 0.66
N ILE A 73 -3.08 10.62 0.45
CA ILE A 73 -4.34 10.97 1.13
C ILE A 73 -4.19 10.79 2.65
N VAL A 74 -3.62 9.68 3.11
CA VAL A 74 -3.39 9.43 4.54
C VAL A 74 -2.51 10.54 5.15
N VAL A 75 -1.41 10.85 4.48
CA VAL A 75 -0.46 11.87 4.94
C VAL A 75 -1.07 13.27 4.98
N LEU A 76 -1.76 13.68 3.90
CA LEU A 76 -2.37 15.01 3.79
C LEU A 76 -3.58 15.18 4.72
N CYS A 77 -4.37 14.11 4.95
CA CYS A 77 -5.48 14.15 5.91
C CYS A 77 -4.98 14.24 7.36
N HIS A 78 -3.86 13.60 7.69
CA HIS A 78 -3.27 13.70 9.01
C HIS A 78 -2.53 15.03 9.23
N GLY A 79 -1.81 15.51 8.22
CA GLY A 79 -1.06 16.76 8.21
C GLY A 79 0.12 16.79 9.20
N GLY A 80 0.45 18.00 9.66
CA GLY A 80 1.45 18.24 10.70
C GLY A 80 2.88 18.44 10.20
N PRO A 81 3.84 18.67 11.11
CA PRO A 81 5.20 19.10 10.74
C PRO A 81 6.01 18.01 10.01
N LEU A 82 5.61 16.74 10.14
CA LEU A 82 6.25 15.61 9.45
C LEU A 82 5.65 15.33 8.06
N GLU A 83 4.66 16.09 7.61
CA GLU A 83 3.98 15.88 6.32
C GLU A 83 4.96 15.78 5.14
N PRO A 84 5.92 16.71 4.94
CA PRO A 84 6.85 16.61 3.80
C PRO A 84 7.73 15.36 3.86
N LEU A 85 8.15 14.98 5.07
CA LEU A 85 8.94 13.77 5.30
C LEU A 85 8.13 12.52 4.95
N ARG A 86 6.87 12.47 5.37
CA ARG A 86 5.96 11.35 5.13
C ARG A 86 5.58 11.24 3.64
N LEU A 87 5.38 12.34 2.94
CA LEU A 87 5.20 12.35 1.48
C LEU A 87 6.44 11.83 0.75
N GLY A 88 7.63 12.22 1.20
CA GLY A 88 8.89 11.68 0.68
C GLY A 88 9.01 10.17 0.89
N ALA A 89 8.66 9.68 2.09
CA ALA A 89 8.65 8.26 2.40
C ALA A 89 7.58 7.48 1.61
N ALA A 90 6.40 8.05 1.37
CA ALA A 90 5.38 7.47 0.49
C ALA A 90 5.89 7.28 -0.95
N LEU A 91 6.66 8.25 -1.47
CA LEU A 91 7.30 8.12 -2.78
C LEU A 91 8.36 7.00 -2.80
N VAL A 92 9.15 6.86 -1.73
CA VAL A 92 10.12 5.77 -1.60
C VAL A 92 9.41 4.42 -1.60
N MET A 93 8.31 4.27 -0.85
CA MET A 93 7.50 3.05 -0.86
C MET A 93 6.97 2.72 -2.24
N TYR A 94 6.37 3.69 -2.94
CA TYR A 94 5.89 3.49 -4.31
C TYR A 94 7.00 3.03 -5.26
N ARG A 95 8.18 3.65 -5.18
CA ARG A 95 9.35 3.22 -5.96
C ARG A 95 9.78 1.81 -5.59
N ALA A 96 9.81 1.46 -4.31
CA ALA A 96 10.15 0.13 -3.84
C ALA A 96 9.17 -0.91 -4.40
N VAL A 97 7.86 -0.70 -4.30
CA VAL A 97 6.86 -1.65 -4.85
C VAL A 97 7.01 -1.78 -6.36
N ARG A 98 7.19 -0.67 -7.09
CA ARG A 98 7.31 -0.69 -8.55
C ARG A 98 8.62 -1.32 -9.05
N GLU A 99 9.76 -1.01 -8.43
CA GLU A 99 11.09 -1.47 -8.85
C GLU A 99 11.43 -2.85 -8.28
N CYS A 100 11.11 -3.08 -7.00
CA CYS A 100 11.36 -4.37 -6.35
C CYS A 100 10.26 -5.38 -6.68
N GLY A 101 8.99 -4.99 -6.81
CA GLY A 101 7.93 -5.89 -7.27
C GLY A 101 8.23 -6.48 -8.65
N ALA A 102 8.79 -5.67 -9.56
CA ALA A 102 9.29 -6.15 -10.85
C ALA A 102 10.44 -7.17 -10.73
N ARG A 103 11.30 -7.07 -9.69
CA ARG A 103 12.39 -8.01 -9.42
C ARG A 103 11.95 -9.27 -8.65
N PHE A 104 10.98 -9.15 -7.74
CA PHE A 104 10.54 -10.22 -6.84
C PHE A 104 9.42 -11.08 -7.40
N PHE A 105 8.45 -10.48 -8.12
CA PHE A 105 7.43 -11.21 -8.88
C PHE A 105 7.86 -11.50 -10.32
N GLY A 106 9.04 -11.01 -10.70
CA GLY A 106 9.80 -11.38 -11.89
C GLY A 106 9.26 -10.84 -13.20
N ALA A 107 10.18 -10.71 -14.16
CA ALA A 107 9.91 -10.83 -15.58
C ALA A 107 8.74 -11.79 -15.86
N GLN A 108 7.56 -11.24 -16.10
CA GLN A 108 6.51 -11.88 -16.86
C GLN A 108 6.02 -10.84 -17.85
N ARG A 109 6.22 -11.22 -19.12
CA ARG A 109 5.93 -10.47 -20.34
C ARG A 109 4.45 -10.15 -20.46
#